data_AF-A0A1B6IQY4-F1
#
_entry.id   AF-A0A1B6IQY4-F1
#
_cell.length_a   1.000
_cell.length_b   1.000
_cell.length_c   1.000
_cell.angle_alpha   90.00
_cell.angle_beta   90.00
_cell.angle_gamma   90.00
#
_symmetry.space_group_name_H-M   'P 1'
#
loop_
_entity.id
_entity.type
_entity.pdbx_description
1 polymer ?
#
loop_
_entity_poly.entity_id
_entity_poly.type
_entity_poly.pdbx_seq_one_letter_code
_entity_poly.pdbx_strand_id
1 'polypeptide(L)'
;FNLTVYTSVLNEKITSIDLMALAKAITETANKLPPSQIKIKNSLMFQAQYLEVHQQNQVTTMLRLVQELTDNANNLTEHLRFNEPSLKLAVEKMLRQVEKAQDLLNTQGPQIISKIASDFASEFTVHITDYMNRVVQQTEHNVGKCWPVSQVYNATVTTACNKILDPYNGFWASVGFILVLFIPSIILSVKLAALYQKSDPYPGPLVEAVNEKRKKKQQQQPRYHEPYDSSGAGVAAAAG
;
A
#
# COMPACT_ATOMS: atom_id res chain seq x y z
N PHE A 1 19.04 44.67 27.18
CA PHE A 1 19.92 44.90 26.02
C PHE A 1 19.26 45.97 25.17
N ASN A 2 19.91 47.11 24.89
CA ASN A 2 19.27 48.22 24.18
C ASN A 2 20.02 48.56 22.89
N LEU A 3 19.66 47.86 21.82
CA LEU A 3 20.40 47.88 20.55
C LEU A 3 20.28 49.23 19.82
N THR A 4 19.23 50.01 20.10
CA THR A 4 19.02 51.36 19.56
C THR A 4 20.07 52.37 20.02
N VAL A 5 20.68 52.15 21.19
CA VAL A 5 21.79 52.99 21.68
C VAL A 5 23.02 52.77 20.80
N TYR A 6 23.33 51.52 20.47
CA TYR A 6 24.44 51.19 19.56
C TYR A 6 24.21 51.78 18.16
N THR A 7 23.04 51.54 17.55
CA THR A 7 22.76 52.09 16.21
C THR A 7 22.76 53.63 16.18
N SER A 8 22.35 54.30 17.27
CA SER A 8 22.43 55.77 17.36
C SER A 8 23.86 56.31 17.36
N VAL A 9 24.80 55.63 18.02
CA VAL A 9 26.23 56.01 18.04
C VAL A 9 26.90 55.71 16.69
N LEU A 10 26.55 54.60 16.04
CA LEU A 10 27.06 54.28 14.70
C LEU A 10 26.61 55.30 13.64
N ASN A 11 25.42 55.90 13.79
CA ASN A 11 24.88 56.91 12.88
C ASN A 11 25.38 58.35 13.18
N GLU A 12 26.25 58.53 14.18
CA GLU A 12 26.91 59.82 14.43
C GLU A 12 27.93 60.09 13.31
N LYS A 13 28.06 61.35 12.88
CA LYS A 13 28.82 61.70 11.66
C LYS A 13 30.30 61.33 11.79
N ILE A 14 30.70 60.30 11.04
CA ILE A 14 32.08 59.77 10.99
C ILE A 14 33.12 60.87 10.71
N THR A 15 32.76 61.90 9.95
CA THR A 15 33.53 63.14 9.84
C THR A 15 32.64 64.36 10.10
N SER A 16 33.13 65.29 10.93
CA SER A 16 32.42 66.55 11.25
C SER A 16 32.37 67.53 10.06
N ILE A 17 33.23 67.32 9.07
CA ILE A 17 33.39 68.15 7.87
C ILE A 17 33.25 67.25 6.63
N ASP A 18 32.67 67.78 5.57
CA ASP A 18 32.66 67.14 4.24
C ASP A 18 34.05 67.29 3.59
N LEU A 19 34.79 66.17 3.52
CA LEU A 19 36.12 66.12 2.91
C LEU A 19 36.08 66.45 1.41
N MET A 20 34.97 66.16 0.72
CA MET A 20 34.81 66.43 -0.71
C MET A 20 34.63 67.93 -0.96
N ALA A 21 33.79 68.60 -0.14
CA ALA A 21 33.65 70.05 -0.17
C ALA A 21 34.97 70.76 0.17
N LEU A 22 35.72 70.22 1.13
CA LEU A 22 37.05 70.75 1.52
C LEU A 22 38.08 70.58 0.39
N ALA A 23 38.18 69.39 -0.22
CA ALA A 23 39.06 69.14 -1.36
C ALA A 23 38.74 70.06 -2.56
N LYS A 24 37.45 70.30 -2.83
CA LYS A 24 36.99 71.23 -3.86
C LYS A 24 37.42 72.67 -3.55
N ALA A 25 37.22 73.16 -2.32
CA ALA A 25 37.63 74.50 -1.91
C ALA A 25 39.16 74.70 -1.98
N ILE A 26 39.93 73.67 -1.61
CA ILE A 26 41.40 73.65 -1.77
C ILE A 26 41.79 73.76 -3.26
N THR A 27 41.12 73.00 -4.13
CA THR A 27 41.38 73.02 -5.59
C THR A 27 41.02 74.36 -6.23
N GLU A 28 39.87 74.95 -5.87
CA GLU A 28 39.47 76.29 -6.32
C GLU A 28 40.46 77.37 -5.86
N THR A 29 40.99 77.24 -4.64
CA THR A 29 42.03 78.15 -4.12
C THR A 29 43.33 77.98 -4.90
N ALA A 30 43.80 76.74 -5.12
CA ALA A 30 45.00 76.42 -5.88
C ALA A 30 44.97 76.96 -7.32
N ASN A 31 43.79 77.04 -7.93
CA ASN A 31 43.62 77.58 -9.29
C ASN A 31 43.64 79.11 -9.36
N LYS A 32 43.44 79.83 -8.24
CA LYS A 32 43.53 81.30 -8.17
C LYS A 32 44.95 81.81 -7.90
N LEU A 33 45.92 80.93 -7.64
CA LEU A 33 47.31 81.32 -7.36
C LEU A 33 48.04 81.82 -8.62
N PRO A 34 48.88 82.87 -8.52
CA PRO A 34 49.68 83.36 -9.63
C PRO A 34 50.78 82.36 -10.04
N PRO A 35 51.26 82.41 -11.31
CA PRO A 35 52.24 81.45 -11.84
C PRO A 35 53.62 81.48 -11.16
N SER A 36 53.89 82.45 -10.27
CA SER A 36 55.09 82.46 -9.44
C SER A 36 55.07 81.43 -8.29
N GLN A 37 53.89 80.89 -7.93
CA GLN A 37 53.71 80.03 -6.74
C GLN A 37 53.39 78.55 -7.08
N ILE A 38 53.94 78.02 -8.18
CA ILE A 38 53.67 76.66 -8.67
C ILE A 38 53.87 75.57 -7.60
N LYS A 39 54.89 75.70 -6.72
CA LYS A 39 55.13 74.73 -5.64
C LYS A 39 53.96 74.64 -4.66
N ILE A 40 53.35 75.78 -4.31
CA ILE A 40 52.22 75.85 -3.37
C ILE A 40 50.96 75.31 -4.05
N LYS A 41 50.73 75.68 -5.33
CA LYS A 41 49.64 75.11 -6.14
C LYS A 41 49.69 73.57 -6.19
N ASN A 42 50.85 73.00 -6.51
CA ASN A 42 51.02 71.55 -6.61
C ASN A 42 50.83 70.86 -5.24
N SER A 43 51.29 71.48 -4.15
CA SER A 43 51.08 70.95 -2.79
C SER A 43 49.59 70.95 -2.39
N LEU A 44 48.85 72.04 -2.66
CA LEU A 44 47.41 72.09 -2.42
C LEU A 44 46.65 71.05 -3.27
N MET A 45 46.99 70.90 -4.55
CA MET A 45 46.36 69.89 -5.43
C MET A 45 46.62 68.47 -4.94
N PHE A 46 47.83 68.16 -4.46
CA PHE A 46 48.14 66.86 -3.85
C PHE A 46 47.32 66.61 -2.58
N GLN A 47 47.16 67.62 -1.72
CA GLN A 47 46.32 67.51 -0.51
C GLN A 47 44.84 67.32 -0.84
N ALA A 48 44.30 68.06 -1.82
CA ALA A 48 42.93 67.85 -2.30
C ALA A 48 42.71 66.41 -2.80
N GLN A 49 43.59 65.91 -3.66
CA GLN A 49 43.53 64.54 -4.16
C GLN A 49 43.66 63.49 -3.03
N TYR A 50 44.50 63.74 -2.03
CA TYR A 50 44.62 62.88 -0.85
C TYR A 50 43.31 62.80 -0.05
N LEU A 51 42.63 63.95 0.15
CA LEU A 51 41.32 64.02 0.79
C LEU A 51 40.23 63.27 -0.01
N GLU A 52 40.19 63.42 -1.34
CA GLU A 52 39.24 62.72 -2.22
C GLU A 52 39.41 61.19 -2.14
N VAL A 53 40.65 60.70 -2.25
CA VAL A 53 40.95 59.26 -2.16
C VAL A 53 40.63 58.71 -0.77
N HIS A 54 40.91 59.47 0.29
CA HIS A 54 40.62 59.05 1.66
C HIS A 54 39.11 59.00 1.95
N GLN A 55 38.36 60.00 1.49
CA GLN A 55 36.89 60.01 1.54
C GLN A 55 36.32 58.78 0.82
N GLN A 56 36.76 58.53 -0.41
CA GLN A 56 36.24 57.44 -1.24
C GLN A 56 36.57 56.05 -0.68
N ASN A 57 37.78 55.86 -0.15
CA ASN A 57 38.27 54.53 0.23
C ASN A 57 38.00 54.18 1.72
N GLN A 58 38.05 55.15 2.63
CA GLN A 58 37.84 54.92 4.06
C GLN A 58 36.44 55.32 4.52
N VAL A 59 36.03 56.59 4.31
CA VAL A 59 34.77 57.10 4.86
C VAL A 59 33.56 56.40 4.22
N THR A 60 33.53 56.24 2.90
CA THR A 60 32.47 55.46 2.20
C THR A 60 32.40 54.02 2.70
N THR A 61 33.54 53.36 2.92
CA THR A 61 33.60 51.97 3.41
C THR A 61 33.07 51.86 4.84
N MET A 62 33.43 52.79 5.72
CA MET A 62 32.91 52.84 7.09
C MET A 62 31.41 53.13 7.14
N LEU A 63 30.90 54.08 6.32
CA LEU A 63 29.47 54.35 6.20
C LEU A 63 28.68 53.11 5.74
N ARG A 64 29.19 52.38 4.74
CA ARG A 64 28.58 51.13 4.26
C ARG A 64 28.49 50.06 5.36
N LEU A 65 29.55 49.90 6.16
CA LEU A 65 29.58 48.96 7.28
C LEU A 65 28.63 49.38 8.42
N VAL A 66 28.56 50.68 8.72
CA VAL A 66 27.59 51.26 9.68
C VAL A 66 26.15 50.96 9.27
N GLN A 67 25.84 51.11 7.99
CA GLN A 67 24.51 50.82 7.45
C GLN A 67 24.19 49.31 7.56
N GLU A 68 25.11 48.45 7.11
CA GLU A 68 24.97 46.98 7.20
C GLU A 68 24.79 46.50 8.66
N LEU A 69 25.54 47.07 9.61
CA LEU A 69 25.38 46.80 11.04
C LEU A 69 24.03 47.28 11.59
N THR A 70 23.52 48.42 11.10
CA THR A 70 22.23 48.98 11.52
C THR A 70 21.06 48.15 10.99
N ASP A 71 21.12 47.72 9.72
CA ASP A 71 20.09 46.89 9.11
C ASP A 71 20.02 45.51 9.78
N ASN A 72 21.18 44.87 10.01
CA ASN A 72 21.28 43.61 10.76
C ASN A 72 20.77 43.74 12.20
N ALA A 73 21.06 44.87 12.88
CA ALA A 73 20.58 45.15 14.22
C ALA A 73 19.04 45.32 14.27
N ASN A 74 18.47 46.02 13.30
CA ASN A 74 17.03 46.23 13.19
C ASN A 74 16.30 44.90 12.91
N ASN A 75 16.79 44.12 11.94
CA ASN A 75 16.25 42.79 11.61
C ASN A 75 16.30 41.84 12.82
N LEU A 76 17.44 41.76 13.52
CA LEU A 76 17.57 40.96 14.73
C LEU A 76 16.58 41.40 15.84
N THR A 77 16.37 42.71 15.99
CA THR A 77 15.43 43.27 16.98
C THR A 77 13.98 42.92 16.63
N GLU A 78 13.62 42.90 15.35
CA GLU A 78 12.29 42.51 14.87
C GLU A 78 12.02 41.02 15.14
N HIS A 79 12.92 40.13 14.70
CA HIS A 79 12.77 38.69 14.90
C HIS A 79 12.74 38.29 16.38
N LEU A 80 13.59 38.88 17.22
CA LEU A 80 13.66 38.59 18.66
C LEU A 80 12.47 39.15 19.47
N ARG A 81 11.65 40.02 18.88
CA ARG A 81 10.50 40.62 19.58
C ARG A 81 9.29 39.70 19.68
N PHE A 82 9.13 38.69 18.82
CA PHE A 82 7.95 37.79 18.82
C PHE A 82 6.60 38.54 18.91
N ASN A 83 6.45 39.61 18.13
CA ASN A 83 5.29 40.52 18.14
C ASN A 83 5.06 41.30 19.47
N GLU A 84 6.07 41.40 20.34
CA GLU A 84 6.02 42.20 21.58
C GLU A 84 6.83 43.51 21.49
N PRO A 85 6.46 44.54 22.27
CA PRO A 85 7.20 45.79 22.38
C PRO A 85 8.70 45.68 22.72
N SER A 86 9.17 44.59 23.33
CA SER A 86 10.60 44.34 23.54
C SER A 86 10.90 42.85 23.77
N LEU A 87 12.13 42.43 23.47
CA LEU A 87 12.63 41.08 23.82
C LEU A 87 12.46 40.76 25.31
N LYS A 88 12.68 41.74 26.20
CA LYS A 88 12.46 41.55 27.66
C LYS A 88 11.00 41.14 27.94
N LEU A 89 10.05 41.86 27.35
CA LEU A 89 8.62 41.59 27.53
C LEU A 89 8.19 40.26 26.88
N ALA A 90 8.77 39.90 25.72
CA ALA A 90 8.58 38.59 25.11
C ALA A 90 9.03 37.44 26.02
N VAL A 91 10.24 37.54 26.60
CA VAL A 91 10.76 36.55 27.55
C VAL A 91 9.88 36.49 28.81
N GLU A 92 9.53 37.62 29.41
CA GLU A 92 8.66 37.67 30.60
C GLU A 92 7.24 37.12 30.32
N LYS A 93 6.71 37.29 29.09
CA LYS A 93 5.42 36.72 28.69
C LYS A 93 5.54 35.20 28.47
N MET A 94 6.59 34.75 27.80
CA MET A 94 6.83 33.31 27.57
C MET A 94 7.05 32.56 28.88
N LEU A 95 7.85 33.11 29.80
CA LEU A 95 8.05 32.52 31.14
C LEU A 95 6.72 32.40 31.90
N ARG A 96 5.89 33.45 31.91
CA ARG A 96 4.55 33.40 32.54
C ARG A 96 3.59 32.42 31.85
N GLN A 97 3.74 32.18 30.55
CA GLN A 97 2.95 31.16 29.84
C GLN A 97 3.40 29.74 30.21
N VAL A 98 4.72 29.51 30.29
CA VAL A 98 5.29 28.23 30.73
C VAL A 98 4.92 27.92 32.18
N GLU A 99 5.00 28.91 33.08
CA GLU A 99 4.60 28.79 34.48
C GLU A 99 3.11 28.43 34.62
N LYS A 100 2.22 29.11 33.89
CA LYS A 100 0.78 28.78 33.85
C LYS A 100 0.50 27.40 33.27
N ALA A 101 1.23 26.98 32.23
CA ALA A 101 1.09 25.65 31.67
C ALA A 101 1.55 24.57 32.68
N GLN A 102 2.65 24.82 33.38
CA GLN A 102 3.16 23.93 34.43
C GLN A 102 2.20 23.83 35.62
N ASP A 103 1.61 24.94 36.06
CA ASP A 103 0.60 24.98 37.11
C ASP A 103 -0.67 24.20 36.71
N LEU A 104 -1.18 24.41 35.50
CA LEU A 104 -2.31 23.66 34.95
C LEU A 104 -2.01 22.17 34.86
N LEU A 105 -0.82 21.77 34.40
CA LEU A 105 -0.42 20.36 34.34
C LEU A 105 -0.27 19.74 35.73
N ASN A 106 0.24 20.46 36.72
CA ASN A 106 0.40 19.97 38.09
C ASN A 106 -0.94 19.89 38.85
N THR A 107 -1.83 20.87 38.67
CA THR A 107 -3.10 20.97 39.42
C THR A 107 -4.26 20.24 38.75
N GLN A 108 -4.38 20.36 37.42
CA GLN A 108 -5.52 19.87 36.63
C GLN A 108 -5.12 18.74 35.68
N GLY A 109 -3.83 18.56 35.37
CA GLY A 109 -3.35 17.53 34.44
C GLY A 109 -3.90 16.13 34.69
N PRO A 110 -3.87 15.58 35.92
CA PRO A 110 -4.45 14.26 36.21
C PRO A 110 -5.95 14.17 35.91
N GLN A 111 -6.72 15.24 36.19
CA GLN A 111 -8.15 15.31 35.91
C GLN A 111 -8.43 15.41 34.40
N ILE A 112 -7.67 16.23 33.68
CA ILE A 112 -7.76 16.39 32.23
C ILE A 112 -7.43 15.07 31.52
N ILE A 113 -6.34 14.40 31.90
CA ILE A 113 -5.93 13.10 31.34
C ILE A 113 -6.98 12.03 31.64
N SER A 114 -7.48 11.95 32.89
CA SER A 114 -8.54 11.02 33.27
C SER A 114 -9.83 11.25 32.47
N LYS A 115 -10.22 12.52 32.26
CA LYS A 115 -11.38 12.87 31.45
C LYS A 115 -11.19 12.46 29.98
N ILE A 116 -10.06 12.79 29.36
CA ILE A 116 -9.77 12.42 27.96
C ILE A 116 -9.77 10.89 27.79
N ALA A 117 -9.15 10.16 28.72
CA ALA A 117 -9.14 8.70 28.70
C ALA A 117 -10.55 8.10 28.86
N SER A 118 -11.37 8.67 29.75
CA SER A 118 -12.76 8.24 29.97
C SER A 118 -13.67 8.56 28.77
N ASP A 119 -13.56 9.76 28.20
CA ASP A 119 -14.32 10.19 27.03
C ASP A 119 -13.99 9.28 25.83
N PHE A 120 -12.70 9.02 25.57
CA PHE A 120 -12.24 8.10 24.53
C PHE A 120 -12.71 6.65 24.76
N ALA A 121 -12.59 6.13 25.99
CA ALA A 121 -13.05 4.78 26.30
C ALA A 121 -14.57 4.61 26.12
N SER A 122 -15.34 5.64 26.46
CA SER A 122 -16.80 5.68 26.25
C SER A 122 -17.14 5.66 24.75
N GLU A 123 -16.56 6.57 23.97
CA GLU A 123 -16.80 6.67 22.52
C GLU A 123 -16.40 5.38 21.78
N PHE A 124 -15.23 4.82 22.11
CA PHE A 124 -14.77 3.55 21.56
C PHE A 124 -15.71 2.39 21.92
N THR A 125 -16.20 2.33 23.16
CA THR A 125 -17.14 1.28 23.61
C THR A 125 -18.47 1.36 22.86
N VAL A 126 -19.00 2.56 22.63
CA VAL A 126 -20.21 2.78 21.83
C VAL A 126 -20.02 2.27 20.40
N HIS A 127 -18.90 2.62 19.75
CA HIS A 127 -18.62 2.14 18.38
C HIS A 127 -18.47 0.62 18.28
N ILE A 128 -17.76 -0.01 19.22
CA ILE A 128 -17.62 -1.48 19.24
C ILE A 128 -18.97 -2.15 19.49
N THR A 129 -19.82 -1.59 20.36
CA THR A 129 -21.13 -2.16 20.68
C THR A 129 -22.10 -2.01 19.52
N ASP A 130 -22.14 -0.87 18.82
CA ASP A 130 -22.95 -0.73 17.59
C ASP A 130 -22.49 -1.68 16.49
N TYR A 131 -21.17 -1.81 16.29
CA TYR A 131 -20.61 -2.77 15.34
C TYR A 131 -21.01 -4.22 15.68
N MET A 132 -20.85 -4.65 16.93
CA MET A 132 -21.22 -5.99 17.37
C MET A 132 -22.72 -6.25 17.23
N ASN A 133 -23.57 -5.29 17.63
CA ASN A 133 -25.01 -5.40 17.47
C ASN A 133 -25.41 -5.51 15.99
N ARG A 134 -24.75 -4.74 15.11
CA ARG A 134 -24.93 -4.84 13.66
C ARG A 134 -24.49 -6.19 13.12
N VAL A 135 -23.37 -6.75 13.57
CA VAL A 135 -22.91 -8.10 13.17
C VAL A 135 -23.90 -9.16 13.62
N VAL A 136 -24.41 -9.10 14.86
CA VAL A 136 -25.44 -10.03 15.36
C VAL A 136 -26.71 -9.93 14.51
N GLN A 137 -27.26 -8.72 14.31
CA GLN A 137 -28.46 -8.52 13.49
C GLN A 137 -28.29 -9.04 12.05
N GLN A 138 -27.14 -8.77 11.40
CA GLN A 138 -26.84 -9.30 10.07
C GLN A 138 -26.71 -10.82 10.07
N THR A 139 -26.13 -11.39 11.13
CA THR A 139 -26.02 -12.84 11.29
C THR A 139 -27.38 -13.49 11.44
N GLU A 140 -28.25 -12.98 12.31
CA GLU A 140 -29.60 -13.50 12.52
C GLU A 140 -30.49 -13.37 11.27
N HIS A 141 -30.47 -12.21 10.60
CA HIS A 141 -31.44 -11.91 9.54
C HIS A 141 -30.97 -12.30 8.13
N ASN A 142 -29.66 -12.29 7.85
CA ASN A 142 -29.12 -12.48 6.50
C ASN A 142 -28.20 -13.70 6.35
N VAL A 143 -27.36 -14.02 7.34
CA VAL A 143 -26.43 -15.17 7.27
C VAL A 143 -27.09 -16.47 7.76
N GLY A 144 -27.92 -16.37 8.81
CA GLY A 144 -28.52 -17.49 9.54
C GLY A 144 -29.93 -17.88 9.10
N LYS A 145 -30.35 -17.57 7.87
CA LYS A 145 -31.65 -18.06 7.37
C LYS A 145 -31.62 -19.59 7.36
N CYS A 146 -32.36 -20.23 8.26
CA CYS A 146 -32.48 -21.69 8.28
C CYS A 146 -33.08 -22.24 6.97
N TRP A 147 -33.88 -21.43 6.27
CA TRP A 147 -34.55 -21.80 5.02
C TRP A 147 -33.61 -22.35 3.92
N PRO A 148 -32.63 -21.61 3.37
CA PRO A 148 -31.72 -22.13 2.36
C PRO A 148 -30.89 -23.34 2.84
N VAL A 149 -30.44 -23.35 4.10
CA VAL A 149 -29.65 -24.46 4.66
C VAL A 149 -30.50 -25.74 4.76
N SER A 150 -31.73 -25.63 5.27
CA SER A 150 -32.67 -26.75 5.35
C SER A 150 -33.10 -27.26 3.98
N GLN A 151 -33.24 -26.36 2.99
CA GLN A 151 -33.60 -26.71 1.62
C GLN A 151 -32.48 -27.51 0.94
N VAL A 152 -31.22 -27.10 1.10
CA VAL A 152 -30.06 -27.88 0.60
C VAL A 152 -29.99 -29.24 1.31
N TYR A 153 -30.10 -29.27 2.64
CA TYR A 153 -30.05 -30.52 3.40
C TYR A 153 -31.14 -31.52 2.95
N ASN A 154 -32.39 -31.07 2.86
CA ASN A 154 -33.51 -31.92 2.45
C ASN A 154 -33.36 -32.39 0.98
N ALA A 155 -32.89 -31.52 0.09
CA ALA A 155 -32.60 -31.89 -1.30
C ALA A 155 -31.47 -32.93 -1.39
N THR A 156 -30.40 -32.79 -0.60
CA THR A 156 -29.29 -33.77 -0.55
C THR A 156 -29.76 -35.12 -0.03
N VAL A 157 -30.49 -35.17 1.08
CA VAL A 157 -31.01 -36.42 1.66
C VAL A 157 -31.98 -37.12 0.70
N THR A 158 -32.94 -36.38 0.14
CA THR A 158 -33.91 -36.91 -0.83
C THR A 158 -33.23 -37.42 -2.10
N THR A 159 -32.23 -36.71 -2.60
CA THR A 159 -31.45 -37.12 -3.79
C THR A 159 -30.63 -38.38 -3.49
N ALA A 160 -29.95 -38.44 -2.35
CA ALA A 160 -29.16 -39.62 -1.97
C ALA A 160 -30.03 -40.88 -1.83
N CYS A 161 -31.22 -40.76 -1.21
CA CYS A 161 -32.15 -41.88 -1.12
C CYS A 161 -32.63 -42.32 -2.51
N ASN A 162 -33.27 -41.41 -3.26
CA ASN A 162 -34.01 -41.77 -4.46
C ASN A 162 -33.15 -41.98 -5.71
N LYS A 163 -31.91 -41.46 -5.74
CA LYS A 163 -30.98 -41.58 -6.87
C LYS A 163 -29.80 -42.51 -6.64
N ILE A 164 -29.52 -42.90 -5.40
CA ILE A 164 -28.39 -43.80 -5.07
C ILE A 164 -28.90 -45.07 -4.38
N LEU A 165 -29.61 -44.94 -3.26
CA LEU A 165 -30.03 -46.12 -2.47
C LEU A 165 -31.11 -46.95 -3.16
N ASP A 166 -32.16 -46.32 -3.71
CA ASP A 166 -33.23 -47.02 -4.43
C ASP A 166 -32.74 -47.85 -5.63
N PRO A 167 -31.97 -47.30 -6.61
CA PRO A 167 -31.47 -48.09 -7.73
C PRO A 167 -30.43 -49.14 -7.30
N TYR A 168 -29.66 -48.90 -6.23
CA TYR A 168 -28.74 -49.90 -5.66
C TYR A 168 -29.52 -51.08 -5.07
N ASN A 169 -30.57 -50.83 -4.30
CA ASN A 169 -31.46 -51.86 -3.75
C ASN A 169 -32.19 -52.62 -4.87
N GLY A 170 -32.67 -51.92 -5.90
CA GLY A 170 -33.29 -52.52 -7.08
C GLY A 170 -32.33 -53.43 -7.87
N PHE A 171 -31.06 -53.03 -8.02
CA PHE A 171 -30.02 -53.86 -8.61
C PHE A 171 -29.81 -55.16 -7.83
N TRP A 172 -29.64 -55.08 -6.51
CA TRP A 172 -29.46 -56.28 -5.67
C TRP A 172 -30.69 -57.20 -5.65
N ALA A 173 -31.90 -56.64 -5.66
CA ALA A 173 -33.14 -57.42 -5.78
C ALA A 173 -33.19 -58.20 -7.11
N SER A 174 -32.80 -57.56 -8.22
CA SER A 174 -32.71 -58.20 -9.54
C SER A 174 -31.66 -59.32 -9.58
N VAL A 175 -30.47 -59.07 -9.03
CA VAL A 175 -29.38 -60.07 -8.90
C VAL A 175 -29.82 -61.26 -8.04
N GLY A 176 -30.55 -61.02 -6.94
CA GLY A 176 -31.13 -62.09 -6.12
C GLY A 176 -32.15 -62.93 -6.88
N PHE A 177 -33.08 -62.29 -7.60
CA PHE A 177 -34.12 -62.99 -8.34
C PHE A 177 -33.56 -63.85 -9.49
N ILE A 178 -32.60 -63.33 -10.26
CA ILE A 178 -31.97 -64.10 -11.33
C ILE A 178 -31.16 -65.28 -10.77
N LEU A 179 -30.45 -65.12 -9.64
CA LEU A 179 -29.73 -66.22 -8.98
C LEU A 179 -30.70 -67.35 -8.57
N VAL A 180 -31.86 -67.01 -7.99
CA VAL A 180 -32.90 -67.97 -7.61
C VAL A 180 -33.46 -68.74 -8.81
N LEU A 181 -33.63 -68.09 -9.97
CA LEU A 181 -34.06 -68.76 -11.21
C LEU A 181 -32.95 -69.60 -11.87
N PHE A 182 -31.69 -69.20 -11.72
CA PHE A 182 -30.56 -69.96 -12.28
C PHE A 182 -30.32 -71.29 -11.57
N ILE A 183 -30.54 -71.39 -10.25
CA ILE A 183 -30.37 -72.64 -9.49
C ILE A 183 -31.17 -73.83 -10.10
N PRO A 184 -32.50 -73.77 -10.27
CA PRO A 184 -33.25 -74.86 -10.90
C PRO A 184 -32.91 -75.05 -12.39
N SER A 185 -32.58 -73.97 -13.11
CA SER A 185 -32.16 -74.03 -14.51
C SER A 185 -30.86 -74.82 -14.70
N ILE A 186 -29.86 -74.59 -13.84
CA ILE A 186 -28.59 -75.32 -13.84
C ILE A 186 -28.82 -76.79 -13.48
N ILE A 187 -29.65 -77.08 -12.47
CA ILE A 187 -29.98 -78.47 -12.09
C ILE A 187 -30.65 -79.21 -13.26
N LEU A 188 -31.62 -78.58 -13.94
CA LEU A 188 -32.27 -79.14 -15.12
C LEU A 188 -31.26 -79.37 -16.26
N SER A 189 -30.40 -78.39 -16.53
CA SER A 189 -29.36 -78.48 -17.57
C SER A 189 -28.37 -79.61 -17.31
N VAL A 190 -27.92 -79.80 -16.08
CA VAL A 190 -27.01 -80.90 -15.69
C VAL A 190 -27.71 -82.25 -15.80
N LYS A 191 -28.99 -82.35 -15.43
CA LYS A 191 -29.78 -83.60 -15.59
C LYS A 191 -30.01 -83.95 -17.06
N LEU A 192 -30.30 -82.95 -17.91
CA LEU A 192 -30.41 -83.12 -19.36
C LEU A 192 -29.07 -83.54 -19.99
N ALA A 193 -27.96 -82.89 -19.63
CA ALA A 193 -26.63 -83.26 -20.12
C ALA A 193 -26.23 -84.69 -19.70
N ALA A 194 -26.51 -85.08 -18.46
CA ALA A 194 -26.25 -86.43 -17.95
C ALA A 194 -27.16 -87.50 -18.60
N LEU A 195 -28.39 -87.15 -18.99
CA LEU A 195 -29.28 -88.01 -19.75
C LEU A 195 -28.79 -88.16 -21.20
N TYR A 196 -28.33 -87.07 -21.82
CA TYR A 196 -27.76 -87.04 -23.18
C TYR A 196 -26.42 -87.78 -23.29
N GLN A 197 -25.64 -87.87 -22.20
CA GLN A 197 -24.46 -88.74 -22.10
C GLN A 197 -24.79 -90.22 -21.81
N LYS A 198 -26.02 -90.52 -21.39
CA LYS A 198 -26.48 -91.90 -21.09
C LYS A 198 -27.36 -92.52 -22.16
N SER A 199 -27.85 -91.75 -23.13
CA SER A 199 -28.27 -92.32 -24.41
C SER A 199 -27.05 -92.95 -25.08
N ASP A 200 -27.11 -94.26 -25.29
CA ASP A 200 -26.00 -95.06 -25.83
C ASP A 200 -25.43 -94.49 -27.14
N PRO A 201 -24.14 -94.75 -27.46
CA PRO A 201 -23.59 -94.49 -28.78
C PRO A 201 -24.46 -95.18 -29.83
N TYR A 202 -25.10 -94.39 -30.69
CA TYR A 202 -26.10 -94.84 -31.66
C TYR A 202 -25.62 -96.06 -32.47
N PRO A 203 -26.21 -97.26 -32.28
CA PRO A 203 -25.79 -98.48 -32.96
C PRO A 203 -26.41 -98.53 -34.37
N GLY A 204 -25.94 -97.64 -35.23
CA GLY A 204 -26.27 -97.57 -36.65
C GLY A 204 -25.06 -96.99 -37.40
N PRO A 205 -24.92 -97.27 -38.71
CA PRO A 205 -23.66 -97.07 -39.40
C PRO A 205 -23.15 -95.64 -39.28
N LEU A 206 -21.88 -95.53 -38.88
CA LEU A 206 -21.09 -94.31 -38.99
C LEU A 206 -21.13 -93.80 -40.44
N VAL A 207 -22.02 -92.83 -40.71
CA VAL A 207 -21.81 -91.86 -41.78
C VAL A 207 -20.69 -90.92 -41.33
N GLU A 208 -19.47 -91.45 -41.35
CA GLU A 208 -18.26 -90.67 -41.19
C GLU A 208 -18.24 -89.50 -42.19
N ALA A 209 -17.91 -88.32 -41.67
CA ALA A 209 -16.99 -87.41 -42.33
C ALA A 209 -17.26 -86.99 -43.80
N VAL A 210 -18.49 -86.59 -44.14
CA VAL A 210 -18.73 -85.69 -45.31
C VAL A 210 -19.07 -84.26 -44.85
N ASN A 211 -18.24 -83.73 -43.94
CA ASN A 211 -18.03 -82.28 -43.80
C ASN A 211 -16.67 -81.93 -43.19
N GLU A 212 -16.05 -82.83 -42.42
CA GLU A 212 -14.66 -82.62 -41.97
C GLU A 212 -13.64 -82.68 -43.12
N LYS A 213 -13.74 -83.63 -44.06
CA LYS A 213 -12.74 -83.75 -45.15
C LYS A 213 -12.81 -82.63 -46.21
N ARG A 214 -13.93 -81.87 -46.29
CA ARG A 214 -14.03 -80.71 -47.19
C ARG A 214 -13.61 -79.37 -46.55
N LYS A 215 -13.54 -79.28 -45.20
CA LYS A 215 -12.86 -78.17 -44.50
C LYS A 215 -11.39 -78.46 -44.14
N LYS A 216 -11.01 -79.72 -43.83
CA LYS A 216 -9.59 -80.07 -43.58
C LYS A 216 -8.68 -79.95 -44.81
N LYS A 217 -9.23 -79.88 -46.03
CA LYS A 217 -8.47 -79.49 -47.24
C LYS A 217 -8.21 -77.97 -47.37
N GLN A 218 -8.65 -77.17 -46.41
CA GLN A 218 -8.23 -75.77 -46.20
C GLN A 218 -7.37 -75.59 -44.93
N GLN A 219 -6.89 -76.69 -44.34
CA GLN A 219 -5.91 -76.64 -43.25
C GLN A 219 -4.48 -76.63 -43.82
N GLN A 220 -4.05 -75.48 -44.34
CA GLN A 220 -2.63 -75.19 -44.54
C GLN A 220 -2.33 -73.74 -44.10
N GLN A 221 -1.57 -73.68 -43.00
CA GLN A 221 -1.11 -72.50 -42.25
C GLN A 221 -0.25 -71.55 -43.11
N PRO A 222 -0.15 -70.24 -42.76
CA PRO A 222 0.78 -69.86 -41.69
C PRO A 222 0.31 -68.78 -40.69
N ARG A 223 1.02 -68.81 -39.56
CA ARG A 223 1.07 -67.83 -38.45
C ARG A 223 1.56 -66.44 -38.91
N TYR A 224 0.86 -65.37 -38.52
CA TYR A 224 1.38 -64.00 -38.45
C TYR A 224 0.84 -63.24 -37.23
N HIS A 225 1.48 -62.11 -36.90
CA HIS A 225 1.48 -61.41 -35.60
C HIS A 225 0.72 -60.07 -35.67
N GLU A 226 0.18 -59.62 -34.51
CA GLU A 226 -0.11 -58.21 -34.15
C GLU A 226 -1.08 -57.35 -35.01
N PRO A 227 -1.47 -56.13 -34.56
CA PRO A 227 -1.64 -55.63 -33.19
C PRO A 227 -3.08 -55.09 -32.94
N TYR A 228 -3.30 -54.43 -31.80
CA TYR A 228 -4.53 -53.71 -31.45
C TYR A 228 -4.41 -52.22 -31.82
N ASP A 229 -5.33 -51.71 -32.65
CA ASP A 229 -5.54 -50.28 -32.93
C ASP A 229 -7.08 -50.14 -33.16
N SER A 230 -7.88 -49.35 -32.42
CA SER A 230 -7.86 -47.92 -32.08
C SER A 230 -8.21 -46.98 -33.26
N SER A 231 -8.86 -45.85 -32.93
CA SER A 231 -9.58 -44.89 -33.79
C SER A 231 -10.76 -45.46 -34.61
N GLY A 232 -11.98 -44.91 -34.57
CA GLY A 232 -12.46 -43.71 -33.88
C GLY A 232 -12.34 -42.42 -34.71
N ALA A 233 -13.43 -41.99 -35.34
CA ALA A 233 -13.72 -40.64 -35.84
C ALA A 233 -15.17 -40.62 -36.38
N GLY A 234 -16.01 -39.60 -36.19
CA GLY A 234 -15.96 -38.35 -35.43
C GLY A 234 -17.40 -37.78 -35.42
N VAL A 235 -17.75 -36.48 -35.44
CA VAL A 235 -17.09 -35.16 -35.53
C VAL A 235 -18.20 -34.16 -35.09
N ALA A 236 -18.06 -33.12 -34.27
CA ALA A 236 -17.02 -32.62 -33.35
C ALA A 236 -17.70 -31.71 -32.27
N ALA A 237 -16.94 -31.00 -31.43
CA ALA A 237 -17.45 -29.98 -30.49
C ALA A 237 -17.43 -28.57 -31.10
N ALA A 238 -18.26 -27.67 -30.56
CA ALA A 238 -18.04 -26.22 -30.60
C ALA A 238 -18.62 -25.59 -29.32
N ALA A 239 -17.77 -24.92 -28.54
CA ALA A 239 -18.17 -24.09 -27.41
C ALA A 239 -17.88 -22.62 -27.76
N GLY A 240 -18.80 -21.75 -27.35
CA GLY A 240 -18.76 -20.29 -27.49
C GLY A 240 -19.91 -19.70 -26.70
#